data_AF-W9TCR3-F1
#
_entry.id   AF-W9TCR3-F1
#
_cell.length_a   1.000
_cell.length_b   1.000
_cell.length_c   1.000
_cell.angle_alpha   90.00
_cell.angle_beta   90.00
_cell.angle_gamma   90.00
#
_symmetry.space_group_name_H-M   'P 1'
#
loop_
_entity.id
_entity.type
_entity.pdbx_description
1 polymer ?
#
loop_
_entity_poly.entity_id
_entity_poly.type
_entity_poly.pdbx_seq_one_letter_code
_entity_poly.pdbx_strand_id
1 'polypeptide(L)'
;MDMNTAFDLEVQRHCPQADVAYDLFHGVARYGREVIDHSRVDQANLLRDNKTARKVVVKRSRWLLLRNAENLKDGQAVQLQELLAANQPLAHGLSATAKLNGLADLASIG
;
A
#
# COMPACT_ATOMS: atom_id res chain seq x y z
N MET A 1 18.83 -0.14 -1.38
CA MET A 1 18.94 -1.43 -0.66
C MET A 1 17.57 -2.08 -0.63
N ASP A 2 17.52 -3.40 -0.75
CA ASP A 2 16.27 -4.16 -0.58
C ASP A 2 15.92 -4.17 0.91
N MET A 3 14.64 -4.16 1.26
CA MET A 3 14.21 -4.21 2.67
C MET A 3 14.39 -5.62 3.22
N ASN A 4 15.62 -5.98 3.59
CA ASN A 4 15.99 -7.29 4.12
C ASN A 4 16.64 -7.13 5.50
N THR A 5 15.97 -7.64 6.53
CA THR A 5 16.41 -7.56 7.92
C THR A 5 17.82 -8.11 8.16
N ALA A 6 18.20 -9.20 7.49
CA ALA A 6 19.53 -9.78 7.69
C ALA A 6 20.62 -8.84 7.19
N PHE A 7 20.39 -8.16 6.07
CA PHE A 7 21.36 -7.22 5.51
C PHE A 7 21.40 -5.92 6.32
N ASP A 8 20.25 -5.45 6.81
CA ASP A 8 20.17 -4.30 7.72
C ASP A 8 21.01 -4.52 8.98
N LEU A 9 20.93 -5.71 9.59
CA LEU A 9 21.70 -6.07 10.80
C LEU A 9 23.22 -6.09 10.54
N GLU A 10 23.64 -6.57 9.37
CA GLU A 10 25.06 -6.61 9.01
C GLU A 10 25.60 -5.20 8.73
N VAL A 11 24.81 -4.33 8.08
CA VAL A 11 25.19 -2.92 7.89
C VAL A 11 25.26 -2.18 9.23
N GLN A 12 24.30 -2.38 10.13
CA GLN A 12 24.35 -1.78 11.47
C GLN A 12 25.59 -2.23 12.27
N ARG A 13 25.98 -3.51 12.13
CA ARG A 13 27.13 -4.06 12.86
C ARG A 13 28.46 -3.58 12.29
N HIS A 14 28.61 -3.58 10.96
CA HIS A 14 29.90 -3.35 10.31
C HIS A 14 30.09 -1.91 9.82
N CYS A 15 29.00 -1.20 9.56
CA CYS A 15 28.96 0.16 9.04
C CYS A 15 27.93 1.00 9.80
N PRO A 16 28.08 1.22 11.12
CA PRO A 16 27.05 1.86 11.95
C PRO A 16 26.77 3.33 11.60
N GLN A 17 27.65 3.97 10.81
CA GLN A 17 27.50 5.35 10.35
C GLN A 17 26.98 5.45 8.91
N ALA A 18 26.63 4.33 8.27
CA ALA A 18 26.14 4.34 6.90
C ALA A 18 24.67 4.74 6.84
N ASP A 19 24.37 5.72 5.98
CA ASP A 19 23.00 6.05 5.62
C ASP A 19 22.43 4.97 4.69
N VAL A 20 21.37 4.28 5.14
CA VAL A 20 20.71 3.23 4.36
C VAL A 20 19.60 3.81 3.51
N ALA A 21 19.85 3.92 2.20
CA ALA A 21 18.81 4.25 1.23
C ALA A 21 18.13 2.98 0.71
N TYR A 22 16.85 2.79 1.03
CA TYR A 22 16.06 1.68 0.47
C TYR A 22 15.54 2.00 -0.94
N ASP A 23 15.46 0.97 -1.77
CA ASP A 23 14.85 1.11 -3.10
C ASP A 23 13.32 1.20 -2.97
N LEU A 24 12.73 2.24 -3.57
CA LEU A 24 11.29 2.51 -3.56
C LEU A 24 10.47 1.32 -4.11
N PHE A 25 11.02 0.57 -5.06
CA PHE A 25 10.36 -0.61 -5.63
C PHE A 25 10.00 -1.63 -4.54
N HIS A 26 10.91 -1.88 -3.61
CA HIS A 26 10.70 -2.85 -2.53
C HIS A 26 9.66 -2.38 -1.53
N GLY A 27 9.67 -1.08 -1.19
CA GLY A 27 8.65 -0.47 -0.33
C GLY A 27 7.25 -0.58 -0.95
N VAL A 28 7.09 -0.23 -2.22
CA VAL A 28 5.82 -0.30 -2.94
C VAL A 28 5.35 -1.75 -3.09
N ALA A 29 6.25 -2.67 -3.44
CA ALA A 29 5.91 -4.09 -3.59
C ALA A 29 5.47 -4.72 -2.27
N ARG A 30 6.14 -4.40 -1.17
CA ARG A 30 5.79 -4.87 0.18
C ARG A 30 4.44 -4.33 0.63
N TYR A 31 4.21 -3.02 0.50
CA TYR A 31 2.92 -2.39 0.81
C TYR A 31 1.78 -3.00 -0.01
N GLY A 32 2.00 -3.24 -1.29
CA GLY A 32 1.04 -3.89 -2.17
C GLY A 32 0.66 -5.31 -1.72
N ARG A 33 1.58 -6.07 -1.13
CA ARG A 33 1.27 -7.42 -0.63
C ARG A 33 0.68 -7.38 0.79
N GLU A 34 1.34 -6.68 1.71
CA GLU A 34 1.00 -6.76 3.14
C GLU A 34 -0.24 -5.95 3.51
N VAL A 35 -0.52 -4.85 2.80
CA VAL A 35 -1.64 -3.96 3.13
C VAL A 35 -2.77 -4.10 2.11
N ILE A 36 -2.44 -3.93 0.82
CA ILE A 36 -3.47 -3.88 -0.22
C ILE A 36 -4.14 -5.24 -0.44
N ASP A 37 -3.37 -6.34 -0.51
CA ASP A 37 -3.97 -7.66 -0.72
C ASP A 37 -4.76 -8.14 0.51
N HIS A 38 -4.22 -7.98 1.72
CA HIS A 38 -4.92 -8.35 2.95
C HIS A 38 -6.26 -7.63 3.08
N SER A 39 -6.26 -6.31 2.92
CA SER A 39 -7.51 -5.55 3.02
C SER A 39 -8.53 -5.93 1.94
N ARG A 40 -8.07 -6.21 0.72
CA ARG A 40 -8.95 -6.72 -0.35
C ARG A 40 -9.57 -8.05 0.00
N VAL A 41 -8.81 -8.97 0.60
CA VAL A 41 -9.29 -10.29 1.03
C VAL A 41 -10.32 -10.13 2.15
N ASP A 42 -10.02 -9.33 3.17
CA ASP A 42 -10.93 -9.08 4.30
C ASP A 42 -12.27 -8.51 3.83
N GLN A 43 -12.22 -7.56 2.89
CA GLN A 43 -13.44 -6.96 2.34
C GLN A 43 -14.21 -7.90 1.42
N ALA A 44 -13.50 -8.71 0.63
CA ALA A 44 -14.14 -9.75 -0.15
C ALA A 44 -14.84 -10.80 0.75
N ASN A 45 -14.30 -11.05 1.95
CA ASN A 45 -14.90 -11.95 2.94
C ASN A 45 -16.13 -11.34 3.62
N LEU A 46 -16.12 -10.04 3.92
CA LEU A 46 -17.30 -9.32 4.43
C LEU A 46 -18.46 -9.32 3.43
N LEU A 47 -18.14 -9.26 2.13
CA LEU A 47 -19.12 -9.29 1.04
C LEU A 47 -19.46 -10.70 0.55
N ARG A 48 -19.10 -11.76 1.30
CA ARG A 48 -19.26 -13.16 0.85
C ARG A 48 -20.70 -13.49 0.39
N ASP A 49 -21.69 -12.89 1.03
CA ASP A 49 -23.12 -13.12 0.79
C ASP A 49 -23.66 -12.25 -0.37
N ASN A 50 -22.94 -11.21 -0.77
CA ASN A 50 -23.26 -10.37 -1.94
C ASN A 50 -22.24 -10.59 -3.07
N LYS A 51 -22.51 -11.61 -3.90
CA LYS A 51 -21.62 -12.02 -5.00
C LYS A 51 -21.29 -10.88 -5.98
N THR A 52 -22.24 -9.99 -6.26
CA THR A 52 -22.04 -8.86 -7.19
C THR A 52 -21.10 -7.83 -6.58
N ALA A 53 -21.35 -7.40 -5.35
CA ALA A 53 -20.50 -6.44 -4.65
C ALA A 53 -19.08 -7.00 -4.43
N ARG A 54 -18.97 -8.27 -4.02
CA ARG A 54 -17.69 -8.97 -3.88
C ARG A 54 -16.90 -8.98 -5.19
N LYS A 55 -17.56 -9.25 -6.32
CA LYS A 55 -16.92 -9.25 -7.65
C LYS A 55 -16.40 -7.87 -8.03
N VAL A 56 -17.12 -6.80 -7.69
CA VAL A 56 -16.70 -5.41 -7.95
C VAL A 56 -15.46 -5.08 -7.12
N VAL A 57 -15.45 -5.35 -5.82
CA VAL A 57 -14.29 -5.06 -4.94
C VAL A 57 -13.05 -5.87 -5.33
N VAL A 58 -13.21 -7.13 -5.77
CA VAL A 58 -12.06 -7.95 -6.20
C VAL A 58 -11.52 -7.51 -7.56
N LYS A 59 -12.39 -7.15 -8.51
CA LYS A 59 -11.99 -6.83 -9.88
C LYS A 59 -11.37 -5.43 -9.95
N ARG A 60 -10.15 -5.33 -10.50
CA ARG A 60 -9.42 -4.07 -10.77
C ARG A 60 -9.04 -3.18 -9.56
N SER A 61 -9.52 -3.45 -8.35
CA SER A 61 -9.22 -2.55 -7.21
C SER A 61 -7.75 -2.53 -6.79
N ARG A 62 -7.00 -3.63 -6.94
CA ARG A 62 -5.55 -3.67 -6.63
C ARG A 62 -4.79 -2.59 -7.40
N TRP A 63 -5.03 -2.48 -8.70
CA TRP A 63 -4.35 -1.51 -9.54
C TRP A 63 -4.81 -0.08 -9.29
N LEU A 64 -6.08 0.14 -8.94
CA LEU A 64 -6.57 1.47 -8.55
C LEU A 64 -5.97 1.92 -7.21
N LEU A 65 -5.81 1.01 -6.25
CA LEU A 65 -5.22 1.28 -4.94
C LEU A 65 -3.71 1.52 -4.98
N LEU A 66 -3.02 1.02 -6.01
CA LEU A 66 -1.58 1.20 -6.22
C LEU A 66 -1.24 2.42 -7.09
N ARG A 67 -2.24 3.15 -7.60
CA ARG A 67 -2.00 4.32 -8.46
C ARG A 67 -1.84 5.60 -7.63
N ASN A 68 -0.93 6.46 -8.07
CA ASN A 68 -0.87 7.84 -7.59
C ASN A 68 -2.14 8.60 -8.00
N ALA A 69 -2.62 9.45 -7.11
CA ALA A 69 -3.83 10.24 -7.33
C ALA A 69 -3.73 11.12 -8.58
N GLU A 70 -2.55 11.71 -8.81
CA GLU A 70 -2.23 12.54 -9.99
C GLU A 70 -2.30 11.80 -11.33
N ASN A 71 -2.20 10.46 -11.31
CA ASN A 71 -2.18 9.61 -12.50
C ASN A 71 -3.53 8.90 -12.75
N LEU A 72 -4.58 9.30 -12.03
CA LEU A 72 -5.94 8.80 -12.22
C LEU A 72 -6.59 9.51 -13.41
N LYS A 73 -7.18 8.74 -14.32
CA LYS A 73 -8.00 9.29 -15.40
C LYS A 73 -9.37 9.68 -14.87
N ASP A 74 -10.06 10.56 -15.59
CA ASP A 74 -11.46 10.92 -15.30
C ASP A 74 -12.34 9.68 -15.18
N GLY A 75 -13.15 9.63 -14.12
CA GLY A 75 -13.97 8.48 -13.73
C GLY A 75 -13.24 7.40 -12.90
N GLN A 76 -11.91 7.29 -12.98
CA GLN A 76 -11.15 6.39 -12.08
C GLN A 76 -11.04 6.97 -10.68
N ALA A 77 -11.00 8.29 -10.54
CA ALA A 77 -11.06 8.96 -9.24
C ALA A 77 -12.36 8.65 -8.50
N VAL A 78 -13.50 8.69 -9.21
CA VAL A 78 -14.82 8.33 -8.67
C VAL A 78 -14.84 6.84 -8.27
N GLN A 79 -14.36 5.95 -9.14
CA GLN A 79 -14.26 4.53 -8.83
C GLN A 79 -13.35 4.24 -7.64
N LEU A 80 -12.23 4.97 -7.50
CA LEU A 80 -11.36 4.86 -6.34
C LEU A 80 -12.08 5.36 -5.07
N GLN A 81 -12.78 6.49 -5.14
CA GLN A 81 -13.50 7.03 -3.99
C GLN A 81 -14.63 6.10 -3.54
N GLU A 82 -15.41 5.54 -4.46
CA GLU A 82 -16.43 4.53 -4.19
C GLU A 82 -15.82 3.27 -3.56
N LEU A 83 -14.70 2.81 -4.11
CA LEU A 83 -13.96 1.67 -3.58
C LEU A 83 -13.52 1.91 -2.13
N LEU A 84 -13.13 3.14 -1.79
CA LEU A 84 -12.62 3.46 -0.46
C LEU A 84 -13.72 3.74 0.54
N ALA A 85 -14.81 4.34 0.10
CA ALA A 85 -16.03 4.44 0.90
C ALA A 85 -16.56 3.04 1.25
N ALA A 86 -16.50 2.09 0.31
CA ALA A 86 -16.83 0.68 0.54
C ALA A 86 -15.81 -0.03 1.45
N ASN A 87 -14.58 0.47 1.52
CA ASN A 87 -13.49 -0.10 2.30
C ASN A 87 -13.07 0.87 3.43
N GLN A 88 -13.97 1.17 4.37
CA GLN A 88 -13.72 2.04 5.54
C GLN A 88 -12.35 1.82 6.26
N PRO A 89 -11.84 0.58 6.44
CA PRO A 89 -10.49 0.36 6.98
C PRO A 89 -9.36 0.92 6.09
N LEU A 90 -9.54 0.92 4.77
CA LEU A 90 -8.63 1.58 3.81
C LEU A 90 -8.83 3.10 3.78
N ALA A 91 -10.03 3.61 4.09
CA ALA A 91 -10.32 5.04 4.11
C ALA A 91 -9.56 5.79 5.22
N HIS A 92 -9.37 5.16 6.39
CA HIS A 92 -8.48 5.67 7.45
C HIS A 92 -6.99 5.62 7.05
N GLY A 93 -6.67 4.89 5.98
CA GLY A 93 -5.36 4.86 5.34
C GLY A 93 -5.25 5.69 4.07
N LEU A 94 -6.33 6.35 3.63
CA LEU A 94 -6.34 7.00 2.32
C LEU A 94 -5.87 8.45 2.35
N SER A 95 -4.57 8.57 2.42
CA SER A 95 -3.91 9.04 1.20
C SER A 95 -2.73 8.10 1.00
N ALA A 96 -2.87 7.11 0.11
CA ALA A 96 -1.75 6.25 -0.26
C ALA A 96 -0.61 7.07 -0.90
N THR A 97 -0.89 8.30 -1.33
CA THR A 97 0.11 9.31 -1.72
C THR A 97 0.75 9.99 -0.50
N ALA A 98 -0.01 10.32 0.55
CA ALA A 98 0.56 10.91 1.77
C ALA A 98 1.32 9.90 2.65
N LYS A 99 0.94 8.61 2.66
CA LYS A 99 1.65 7.58 3.45
C LYS A 99 2.93 7.08 2.79
N LEU A 100 3.05 7.09 1.46
CA LEU A 100 4.34 6.82 0.80
C LEU A 100 5.32 7.98 1.04
N ASN A 101 4.85 9.22 1.13
CA ASN A 101 5.66 10.34 1.62
C ASN A 101 6.01 10.19 3.12
N GLY A 102 5.10 9.66 3.95
CA GLY A 102 5.37 9.40 5.38
C GLY A 102 6.22 8.16 5.69
N LEU A 103 6.45 7.26 4.73
CA LEU A 103 7.41 6.16 4.87
C LEU A 103 8.86 6.64 4.66
N ALA A 104 9.06 7.80 4.03
CA ALA A 104 10.34 8.49 4.06
C ALA A 104 10.64 9.05 5.47
N ASP A 105 9.61 9.50 6.21
CA ASP A 105 9.77 10.01 7.58
C ASP A 105 10.01 8.89 8.63
N LEU A 106 9.41 7.71 8.44
CA LEU A 106 9.67 6.55 9.31
C LEU A 106 11.03 5.88 9.06
N ALA A 107 11.67 6.17 7.92
CA ALA A 107 13.06 5.80 7.66
C ALA A 107 14.07 6.80 8.26
N SER A 108 13.60 7.89 8.88
CA SER A 108 14.42 8.92 9.53
C SER A 108 14.28 8.96 11.05
N ILE A 109 13.47 8.06 11.64
CA ILE A 109 13.43 7.80 13.09
C ILE A 109 13.99 6.40 13.33
N GLY A 110 15.33 6.35 13.42
CA GLY A 110 16.11 5.15 13.69
C GLY A 110 17.57 5.43 13.45
#